data_AF-A0A6P6J351-F1
#
_entry.id   AF-A0A6P6J351-F1
#
_cell.length_a   1.000
_cell.length_b   1.000
_cell.length_c   1.000
_cell.angle_alpha   90.00
_cell.angle_beta   90.00
_cell.angle_gamma   90.00
#
_symmetry.space_group_name_H-M   'P 1'
#
loop_
_entity.id
_entity.type
_entity.pdbx_description
1 polymer ?
#
loop_
_entity_poly.entity_id
_entity_poly.type
_entity_poly.pdbx_seq_one_letter_code
_entity_poly.pdbx_strand_id
1 'polypeptide(L)'
;MDAASSAAFTEFINHSITRMDQQQESISSTGRTVQALVAQVSELSQQMQQLRAPTAPAPPTVSPPPSEQRDVSEPRLPVPQTYTGEPDFCTAFLNKCSLHFTLQPHTFEREESRVAFVLTLLTGKAALWGTAVWENRDPCCSSFTALAAEMRRVFDREVAGKEAVRRLTALKQGNRSRGLYHRVLHPRGGVPVERGGAVGRLPAWAG
;
A
#
# COMPACT_ATOMS: atom_id res chain seq x y z
N MET A 1 -40.26 65.90 -17.19
CA MET A 1 -38.92 65.41 -17.61
C MET A 1 -37.94 66.01 -16.64
N ASP A 2 -37.63 65.23 -15.62
CA ASP A 2 -37.26 65.75 -14.31
C ASP A 2 -35.75 65.66 -14.14
N ALA A 3 -35.13 66.74 -13.69
CA ALA A 3 -33.66 66.91 -13.72
C ALA A 3 -32.90 65.77 -13.00
N ALA A 4 -33.51 65.14 -11.99
CA ALA A 4 -32.95 63.99 -11.27
C ALA A 4 -32.67 62.78 -12.18
N SER A 5 -33.48 62.55 -13.21
CA SER A 5 -33.28 61.44 -14.17
C SER A 5 -32.03 61.65 -15.04
N SER A 6 -31.79 62.90 -15.46
CA SER A 6 -30.60 63.28 -16.23
C SER A 6 -29.30 63.09 -15.43
N ALA A 7 -29.33 63.43 -14.14
CA ALA A 7 -28.19 63.24 -13.24
C ALA A 7 -27.82 61.75 -13.08
N ALA A 8 -28.81 60.90 -12.79
CA ALA A 8 -28.60 59.46 -12.63
C ALA A 8 -28.09 58.78 -13.93
N PHE A 9 -28.59 59.21 -15.10
CA PHE A 9 -28.08 58.73 -16.38
C PHE A 9 -26.62 59.15 -16.62
N THR A 10 -26.26 60.38 -16.28
CA THR A 10 -24.88 60.90 -16.42
C THR A 10 -23.91 60.16 -15.50
N GLU A 11 -24.33 59.84 -14.27
CA GLU A 11 -23.55 59.03 -13.33
C GLU A 11 -23.31 57.60 -13.85
N PHE A 12 -24.34 56.97 -14.44
CA PHE A 12 -24.20 55.66 -15.09
C PHE A 12 -23.22 55.69 -16.28
N ILE A 13 -23.27 56.73 -17.12
CA ILE A 13 -22.32 56.94 -18.21
C ILE A 13 -20.88 57.06 -17.64
N ASN A 14 -20.64 57.92 -16.65
CA ASN A 14 -19.32 58.10 -16.05
C ASN A 14 -18.78 56.82 -15.38
N HIS A 15 -19.65 56.06 -14.71
CA HIS A 15 -19.31 54.77 -14.10
C HIS A 15 -18.95 53.72 -15.17
N SER A 16 -19.70 53.64 -16.27
CA SER A 16 -19.40 52.71 -17.37
C SER A 16 -18.11 53.05 -18.11
N ILE A 17 -17.81 54.34 -18.32
CA ILE A 17 -16.51 54.81 -18.85
C ILE A 17 -15.36 54.36 -17.94
N THR A 18 -15.45 54.65 -16.64
CA THR A 18 -14.42 54.25 -15.65
C THR A 18 -14.19 52.74 -15.63
N ARG A 19 -15.26 51.95 -15.73
CA ARG A 19 -15.17 50.48 -15.78
C ARG A 19 -14.51 49.98 -17.08
N MET A 20 -14.80 50.61 -18.22
CA MET A 20 -14.16 50.27 -19.49
C MET A 20 -12.67 50.58 -19.48
N ASP A 21 -12.27 51.73 -18.93
CA ASP A 21 -10.86 52.12 -18.80
C ASP A 21 -10.08 51.13 -17.93
N GLN A 22 -10.62 50.78 -16.76
CA GLN A 22 -10.03 49.76 -15.88
C GLN A 22 -9.95 48.36 -16.53
N GLN A 23 -10.95 47.98 -17.34
CA GLN A 23 -10.88 46.74 -18.13
C GLN A 23 -9.79 46.82 -19.22
N GLN A 24 -9.64 47.96 -19.89
CA GLN A 24 -8.62 48.18 -20.91
C GLN A 24 -7.19 48.13 -20.33
N GLU A 25 -6.99 48.73 -19.16
CA GLU A 25 -5.71 48.66 -18.44
C GLU A 25 -5.41 47.21 -17.99
N SER A 26 -6.39 46.50 -17.45
CA SER A 26 -6.26 45.09 -17.05
C SER A 26 -5.88 44.17 -18.22
N ILE A 27 -6.52 44.32 -19.38
CA ILE A 27 -6.17 43.58 -20.61
C ILE A 27 -4.75 43.94 -21.07
N SER A 28 -4.38 45.22 -21.02
CA SER A 28 -3.05 45.70 -21.42
C SER A 28 -1.92 45.22 -20.47
N SER A 29 -2.22 45.09 -19.18
CA SER A 29 -1.33 44.53 -18.15
C SER A 29 -1.17 43.01 -18.31
N THR A 30 -2.29 42.30 -18.53
CA THR A 30 -2.31 40.87 -18.80
C THR A 30 -1.52 40.53 -20.06
N GLY A 31 -1.72 41.28 -21.15
CA GLY A 31 -0.97 41.11 -22.40
C GLY A 31 0.54 41.28 -22.22
N ARG A 32 0.99 42.31 -21.47
CA ARG A 32 2.40 42.49 -21.11
C ARG A 32 2.95 41.32 -20.29
N THR A 33 2.18 40.83 -19.32
CA THR A 33 2.56 39.70 -18.46
C THR A 33 2.73 38.40 -19.28
N VAL A 34 1.80 38.13 -20.20
CA VAL A 34 1.88 36.96 -21.09
C VAL A 34 3.08 37.07 -22.04
N GLN A 35 3.35 38.25 -22.63
CA GLN A 35 4.53 38.45 -23.47
C GLN A 35 5.85 38.23 -22.70
N ALA A 36 5.95 38.72 -21.46
CA ALA A 36 7.11 38.51 -20.61
C ALA A 36 7.31 37.03 -20.23
N LEU A 37 6.22 36.27 -20.07
CA LEU A 37 6.28 34.82 -19.84
C LEU A 37 6.75 34.06 -21.09
N VAL A 38 6.21 34.42 -22.26
CA VAL A 38 6.61 33.82 -23.56
C VAL A 38 8.08 34.09 -23.86
N ALA A 39 8.58 35.29 -23.58
CA ALA A 39 10.01 35.61 -23.72
C ALA A 39 10.90 34.71 -22.84
N GLN A 40 10.56 34.56 -21.55
CA GLN A 40 11.30 33.68 -20.63
C GLN A 40 11.27 32.20 -21.07
N VAL A 41 10.12 31.69 -21.53
CA VAL A 41 10.02 30.31 -22.04
C VAL A 41 10.84 30.12 -23.32
N SER A 42 10.88 31.12 -24.20
CA SER A 42 11.72 31.11 -25.41
C SER A 42 13.21 31.11 -25.07
N GLU A 43 13.63 31.93 -24.10
CA GLU A 43 15.02 31.97 -23.63
C GLU A 43 15.45 30.66 -22.97
N LEU A 44 14.63 30.11 -22.07
CA LEU A 44 14.88 28.81 -21.44
C LEU A 44 14.96 27.67 -22.48
N SER A 45 14.09 27.71 -23.50
CA SER A 45 14.12 26.79 -24.64
C SER A 45 15.43 26.91 -25.44
N GLN A 46 15.89 28.14 -25.72
CA GLN A 46 17.17 28.37 -26.39
C GLN A 46 18.37 27.90 -25.56
N GLN A 47 18.38 28.13 -24.24
CA GLN A 47 19.42 27.61 -23.34
C GLN A 47 19.46 26.08 -23.35
N MET A 48 18.29 25.41 -23.32
CA MET A 48 18.18 23.95 -23.51
C MET A 48 18.71 23.50 -24.87
N GLN A 49 18.43 24.24 -25.95
CA GLN A 49 18.91 23.92 -27.29
C GLN A 49 20.44 24.08 -27.42
N GLN A 50 21.01 25.10 -26.78
CA GLN A 50 22.46 25.36 -26.75
C GLN A 50 23.21 24.27 -25.98
N LEU A 51 22.68 23.84 -24.82
CA LEU A 51 23.20 22.70 -24.06
C LEU A 51 23.09 21.36 -24.81
N ARG A 52 22.33 21.31 -25.92
CA ARG A 52 22.07 20.09 -26.69
C ARG A 52 22.82 20.02 -28.03
N ALA A 53 23.55 21.05 -28.44
CA ALA A 53 24.24 21.09 -29.73
C ALA A 53 25.63 20.44 -29.68
N PRO A 54 25.89 19.32 -30.39
CA PRO A 54 27.24 18.80 -30.59
C PRO A 54 27.88 19.50 -31.80
N THR A 55 29.07 20.05 -31.63
CA THR A 55 29.80 20.75 -32.72
C THR A 55 30.64 19.78 -33.54
N ALA A 56 30.14 19.28 -34.67
CA ALA A 56 30.95 18.79 -35.79
C ALA A 56 30.12 18.60 -37.08
N PRO A 57 30.62 19.00 -38.28
CA PRO A 57 30.00 18.65 -39.56
C PRO A 57 30.43 17.25 -40.03
N ALA A 58 29.51 16.49 -40.63
CA ALA A 58 29.71 15.10 -41.03
C ALA A 58 29.92 14.91 -42.56
N PRO A 59 30.73 13.92 -42.99
CA PRO A 59 30.62 13.28 -44.30
C PRO A 59 29.57 12.13 -44.26
N PRO A 60 29.15 11.55 -45.41
CA PRO A 60 27.83 10.93 -45.53
C PRO A 60 27.72 9.43 -45.19
N THR A 61 26.52 9.06 -44.75
CA THR A 61 25.86 7.74 -44.89
C THR A 61 26.56 6.51 -44.31
N VAL A 62 26.39 6.27 -43.00
CA VAL A 62 26.20 4.92 -42.42
C VAL A 62 25.06 5.00 -41.39
N SER A 63 24.35 3.88 -41.19
CA SER A 63 23.16 3.67 -40.34
C SER A 63 23.15 4.42 -39.00
N PRO A 64 21.95 4.80 -38.49
CA PRO A 64 21.85 5.34 -37.14
C PRO A 64 22.41 4.32 -36.13
N PRO A 65 23.23 4.76 -35.15
CA PRO A 65 23.62 3.88 -34.05
C PRO A 65 22.37 3.42 -33.30
N PRO A 66 22.40 2.27 -32.62
CA PRO A 66 21.36 1.93 -31.66
C PRO A 66 21.23 3.11 -30.69
N SER A 67 19.99 3.54 -30.40
CA SER A 67 19.78 4.47 -29.29
C SER A 67 20.44 3.86 -28.07
N GLU A 68 21.54 4.45 -27.60
CA GLU A 68 22.10 4.12 -26.31
C GLU A 68 20.98 4.37 -25.31
N GLN A 69 20.39 3.26 -24.84
CA GLN A 69 19.52 3.28 -23.70
C GLN A 69 20.36 3.97 -22.63
N ARG A 70 19.92 5.13 -22.14
CA ARG A 70 20.54 5.68 -20.94
C ARG A 70 20.32 4.62 -19.89
N ASP A 71 21.37 3.87 -19.57
CA ASP A 71 21.40 3.04 -18.36
C ASP A 71 21.16 4.02 -17.21
N VAL A 72 19.91 4.05 -16.74
CA VAL A 72 19.51 4.78 -15.55
C VAL A 72 20.12 3.98 -14.40
N SER A 73 21.42 4.24 -14.21
CA SER A 73 22.28 3.47 -13.33
C SER A 73 21.66 3.45 -11.94
N GLU A 74 21.29 2.26 -11.50
CA GLU A 74 20.50 2.13 -10.28
C GLU A 74 21.25 2.73 -9.09
N PRO A 75 20.56 3.46 -8.19
CA PRO A 75 21.20 3.98 -7.00
C PRO A 75 21.85 2.85 -6.21
N ARG A 76 23.17 2.97 -5.96
CA ARG A 76 23.94 2.02 -5.18
C ARG A 76 23.58 2.15 -3.71
N LEU A 77 22.60 1.38 -3.26
CA LEU A 77 22.13 1.40 -1.88
C LEU A 77 23.10 0.66 -0.94
N PRO A 78 23.26 1.12 0.32
CA PRO A 78 23.94 0.34 1.34
C PRO A 78 23.10 -0.90 1.69
N VAL A 79 23.78 -2.03 1.97
CA VAL A 79 23.14 -3.28 2.37
C VAL A 79 22.18 -3.02 3.55
N PRO A 80 20.91 -3.47 3.49
CA PRO A 80 19.98 -3.28 4.59
C PRO A 80 20.48 -3.93 5.89
N GLN A 81 20.04 -3.37 7.01
CA GLN A 81 20.25 -3.97 8.33
C GLN A 81 19.60 -5.35 8.40
N THR A 82 20.34 -6.33 8.91
CA THR A 82 19.86 -7.69 9.15
C THR A 82 18.77 -7.75 10.23
N TYR A 83 17.91 -8.77 10.17
CA TYR A 83 16.79 -8.96 11.08
C TYR A 83 16.91 -10.27 11.86
N THR A 84 16.87 -10.23 13.20
CA THR A 84 17.03 -11.47 14.02
C THR A 84 15.71 -12.18 14.31
N GLY A 85 14.57 -11.53 14.04
CA GLY A 85 13.22 -12.03 14.33
C GLY A 85 12.51 -11.28 15.46
N GLU A 86 12.91 -10.05 15.77
CA GLU A 86 12.27 -9.19 16.76
C GLU A 86 10.83 -8.85 16.34
N PRO A 87 9.83 -9.06 17.21
CA PRO A 87 8.42 -8.92 16.79
C PRO A 87 8.07 -7.50 16.37
N ASP A 88 8.57 -6.50 17.09
CA ASP A 88 8.20 -5.09 16.92
C ASP A 88 8.83 -4.46 15.66
N PHE A 89 9.82 -5.12 15.05
CA PHE A 89 10.56 -4.61 13.89
C PHE A 89 10.24 -5.35 12.57
N CYS A 90 9.42 -6.41 12.59
CA CYS A 90 9.11 -7.23 11.39
C CYS A 90 8.58 -6.36 10.22
N THR A 91 7.55 -5.56 10.48
CA THR A 91 6.95 -4.68 9.46
C THR A 91 7.91 -3.59 8.98
N ALA A 92 8.75 -3.04 9.87
CA ALA A 92 9.76 -2.04 9.49
C ALA A 92 10.87 -2.62 8.60
N PHE A 93 11.32 -3.85 8.89
CA PHE A 93 12.29 -4.59 8.07
C PHE A 93 11.73 -4.89 6.66
N LEU A 94 10.49 -5.39 6.58
CA LEU A 94 9.84 -5.67 5.29
C LEU A 94 9.65 -4.40 4.44
N ASN A 95 9.31 -3.27 5.05
CA ASN A 95 9.21 -1.99 4.36
C ASN A 95 10.57 -1.52 3.79
N LYS A 96 11.68 -1.74 4.53
CA LYS A 96 13.04 -1.45 4.03
C LYS A 96 13.42 -2.33 2.83
N CYS A 97 13.01 -3.60 2.81
CA CYS A 97 13.22 -4.49 1.67
C CYS A 97 12.41 -4.04 0.44
N SER A 98 11.14 -3.70 0.62
CA SER A 98 10.26 -3.16 -0.44
C SER A 98 10.84 -1.88 -1.09
N LEU A 99 11.41 -0.99 -0.26
CA LEU A 99 12.07 0.22 -0.76
C LEU A 99 13.33 -0.11 -1.60
N HIS A 100 14.10 -1.13 -1.22
CA HIS A 100 15.24 -1.61 -2.00
C HIS A 100 14.81 -2.07 -3.40
N PHE A 101 13.76 -2.89 -3.49
CA PHE A 101 13.22 -3.38 -4.77
C PHE A 101 12.64 -2.27 -5.64
N THR A 102 12.06 -1.24 -5.02
CA THR A 102 11.53 -0.05 -5.71
C THR A 102 12.64 0.81 -6.31
N LEU A 103 13.78 0.90 -5.62
CA LEU A 103 14.93 1.71 -6.02
C LEU A 103 15.91 0.96 -6.93
N GLN A 104 15.84 -0.37 -6.97
CA GLN A 104 16.70 -1.23 -7.82
C GLN A 104 15.85 -2.25 -8.63
N PRO A 105 14.91 -1.78 -9.48
CA PRO A 105 13.97 -2.64 -10.20
C PRO A 105 14.62 -3.62 -11.21
N HIS A 106 15.80 -3.31 -11.77
CA HIS A 106 16.56 -4.15 -12.71
C HIS A 106 17.37 -5.22 -11.95
N THR A 107 17.95 -4.87 -10.79
CA THR A 107 18.56 -5.87 -9.89
C THR A 107 17.52 -6.86 -9.35
N PHE A 108 16.29 -6.39 -9.12
CA PHE A 108 15.19 -7.17 -8.54
C PHE A 108 14.00 -7.36 -9.49
N GLU A 109 14.26 -7.69 -10.76
CA GLU A 109 13.22 -8.00 -11.75
C GLU A 109 12.35 -9.19 -11.35
N ARG A 110 12.97 -10.24 -10.78
CA ARG A 110 12.31 -11.52 -10.50
C ARG A 110 12.00 -11.69 -9.03
N GLU A 111 10.88 -12.34 -8.74
CA GLU A 111 10.41 -12.57 -7.37
C GLU A 111 11.36 -13.47 -6.56
N GLU A 112 12.00 -14.46 -7.18
CA GLU A 112 12.99 -15.30 -6.50
C GLU A 112 14.22 -14.51 -6.04
N SER A 113 14.64 -13.48 -6.79
CA SER A 113 15.74 -12.58 -6.38
C SER A 113 15.35 -11.75 -5.16
N ARG A 114 14.09 -11.30 -5.09
CA ARG A 114 13.54 -10.55 -3.94
C ARG A 114 13.44 -11.43 -2.69
N VAL A 115 12.92 -12.65 -2.85
CA VAL A 115 12.80 -13.65 -1.77
C VAL A 115 14.18 -14.04 -1.25
N ALA A 116 15.11 -14.41 -2.14
CA ALA A 116 16.48 -14.76 -1.75
C ALA A 116 17.18 -13.61 -1.00
N PHE A 117 17.05 -12.37 -1.48
CA PHE A 117 17.60 -11.21 -0.80
C PHE A 117 17.06 -11.02 0.62
N VAL A 118 15.74 -11.11 0.82
CA VAL A 118 15.15 -11.06 2.18
C VAL A 118 15.71 -12.15 3.07
N LEU A 119 15.81 -13.39 2.56
CA LEU A 119 16.36 -14.52 3.31
C LEU A 119 17.85 -14.31 3.70
N THR A 120 18.67 -13.72 2.82
CA THR A 120 20.09 -13.40 3.14
C THR A 120 20.25 -12.34 4.23
N LEU A 121 19.22 -11.53 4.48
CA LEU A 121 19.21 -10.51 5.55
C LEU A 121 18.72 -11.06 6.89
N LEU A 122 18.28 -12.31 6.96
CA LEU A 122 17.83 -12.93 8.22
C LEU A 122 19.03 -13.43 9.03
N THR A 123 18.94 -13.26 10.35
CA THR A 123 19.95 -13.72 11.32
C THR A 123 19.28 -14.38 12.52
N GLY A 124 20.06 -15.03 13.39
CA GLY A 124 19.55 -15.66 14.62
C GLY A 124 18.38 -16.63 14.37
N LYS A 125 17.29 -16.48 15.13
CA LYS A 125 16.08 -17.32 15.00
C LYS A 125 15.33 -17.09 13.67
N ALA A 126 15.41 -15.89 13.08
CA ALA A 126 14.82 -15.64 11.77
C ALA A 126 15.56 -16.38 10.66
N ALA A 127 16.90 -16.49 10.75
CA ALA A 127 17.67 -17.31 9.80
C ALA A 127 17.27 -18.79 9.86
N LEU A 128 17.14 -19.37 11.06
CA LEU A 128 16.70 -20.77 11.22
C LEU A 128 15.33 -21.03 10.59
N TRP A 129 14.38 -20.11 10.78
CA TRP A 129 13.08 -20.16 10.09
C TRP A 129 13.22 -20.01 8.57
N GLY A 130 14.04 -19.06 8.11
CA GLY A 130 14.29 -18.77 6.70
C GLY A 130 14.88 -19.97 5.94
N THR A 131 15.88 -20.64 6.54
CA THR A 131 16.44 -21.89 6.01
C THR A 131 15.37 -22.97 5.93
N ALA A 132 14.58 -23.16 6.99
CA ALA A 132 13.54 -24.19 7.01
C ALA A 132 12.44 -23.97 5.94
N VAL A 133 11.97 -22.73 5.72
CA VAL A 133 10.97 -22.47 4.65
C VAL A 133 11.57 -22.63 3.26
N TRP A 134 12.85 -22.32 3.08
CA TRP A 134 13.55 -22.48 1.81
C TRP A 134 13.81 -23.96 1.46
N GLU A 135 14.33 -24.74 2.41
CA GLU A 135 14.61 -26.17 2.23
C GLU A 135 13.35 -26.98 1.96
N ASN A 136 12.26 -26.69 2.69
CA ASN A 136 10.95 -27.33 2.48
C ASN A 136 10.23 -26.85 1.21
N ARG A 137 10.80 -25.88 0.47
CA ARG A 137 10.18 -25.21 -0.68
C ARG A 137 8.76 -24.71 -0.38
N ASP A 138 8.62 -24.05 0.77
CA ASP A 138 7.34 -23.57 1.26
C ASP A 138 6.72 -22.59 0.23
N PRO A 139 5.40 -22.68 -0.07
CA PRO A 139 4.71 -21.77 -0.99
C PRO A 139 4.90 -20.27 -0.69
N CYS A 140 5.22 -19.88 0.56
CA CYS A 140 5.55 -18.49 0.87
C CYS A 140 6.80 -17.95 0.13
N CYS A 141 7.72 -18.82 -0.27
CA CYS A 141 8.93 -18.45 -1.04
C CYS A 141 8.66 -18.15 -2.53
N SER A 142 7.40 -18.20 -2.98
CA SER A 142 7.00 -17.92 -4.38
C SER A 142 7.02 -16.43 -4.74
N SER A 143 6.88 -15.53 -3.76
CA SER A 143 6.85 -14.08 -3.96
C SER A 143 7.22 -13.33 -2.69
N PHE A 144 7.74 -12.11 -2.82
CA PHE A 144 8.00 -11.24 -1.69
C PHE A 144 6.73 -10.98 -0.87
N THR A 145 5.58 -10.80 -1.54
CA THR A 145 4.29 -10.57 -0.87
C THR A 145 3.87 -11.76 0.00
N ALA A 146 4.03 -13.00 -0.49
CA ALA A 146 3.70 -14.20 0.26
C ALA A 146 4.68 -14.41 1.44
N LEU A 147 5.98 -14.25 1.21
CA LEU A 147 7.01 -14.32 2.25
C LEU A 147 6.77 -13.27 3.35
N ALA A 148 6.47 -12.03 2.96
CA ALA A 148 6.19 -10.94 3.88
C ALA A 148 4.92 -11.18 4.72
N ALA A 149 3.89 -11.82 4.15
CA ALA A 149 2.70 -12.21 4.90
C ALA A 149 3.02 -13.29 5.93
N GLU A 150 3.81 -14.30 5.56
CA GLU A 150 4.20 -15.38 6.46
C GLU A 150 5.16 -14.90 7.55
N MET A 151 6.13 -14.03 7.23
CA MET A 151 6.99 -13.36 8.21
C MET A 151 6.18 -12.57 9.24
N ARG A 152 5.14 -11.84 8.82
CA ARG A 152 4.23 -11.19 9.77
C ARG A 152 3.45 -12.21 10.60
N ARG A 153 2.97 -13.31 10.00
CA ARG A 153 2.26 -14.36 10.73
C ARG A 153 3.12 -15.03 11.81
N VAL A 154 4.42 -15.20 11.55
CA VAL A 154 5.37 -15.91 12.43
C VAL A 154 6.00 -14.97 13.47
N PHE A 155 6.38 -13.75 13.08
CA PHE A 155 7.12 -12.83 13.96
C PHE A 155 6.29 -11.66 14.49
N ASP A 156 5.27 -11.16 13.80
CA ASP A 156 4.50 -9.99 14.24
C ASP A 156 3.49 -10.35 15.35
N ARG A 157 3.71 -9.76 16.53
CA ARG A 157 2.95 -10.06 17.74
C ARG A 157 1.52 -9.51 17.69
N GLU A 158 1.28 -8.42 16.95
CA GLU A 158 -0.08 -7.90 16.79
C GLU A 158 -0.94 -8.81 15.91
N VAL A 159 -0.35 -9.34 14.84
CA VAL A 159 -1.04 -10.27 13.91
C VAL A 159 -1.38 -11.56 14.64
N ALA A 160 -0.43 -12.12 15.40
CA ALA A 160 -0.67 -13.29 16.24
C ALA A 160 -1.78 -13.05 17.29
N GLY A 161 -1.80 -11.88 17.93
CA GLY A 161 -2.85 -11.50 18.89
C GLY A 161 -4.24 -11.37 18.24
N LYS A 162 -4.34 -10.71 17.09
CA LYS A 162 -5.59 -10.52 16.35
C LYS A 162 -6.17 -11.86 15.88
N GLU A 163 -5.35 -12.77 15.36
CA GLU A 163 -5.79 -14.13 14.98
C GLU A 163 -6.19 -15.00 16.18
N ALA A 164 -5.50 -14.90 17.31
CA ALA A 164 -5.89 -15.58 18.55
C ALA A 164 -7.27 -15.12 19.03
N VAL A 165 -7.54 -13.82 19.03
CA VAL A 165 -8.86 -13.27 19.35
C VAL A 165 -9.93 -13.73 18.35
N ARG A 166 -9.64 -13.71 17.04
CA ARG A 166 -10.58 -14.18 16.00
C ARG A 166 -10.93 -15.66 16.16
N ARG A 167 -9.97 -16.50 16.53
CA ARG A 167 -10.21 -17.92 16.84
C ARG A 167 -11.07 -18.10 18.10
N LEU A 168 -10.79 -17.34 19.16
CA LEU A 168 -11.59 -17.38 20.39
C LEU A 168 -13.03 -16.91 20.19
N THR A 169 -13.26 -15.88 19.37
CA THR A 169 -14.62 -15.41 19.06
C THR A 169 -15.39 -16.39 18.15
N ALA A 170 -14.73 -17.01 17.17
CA ALA A 170 -15.33 -18.05 16.34
C ALA A 170 -15.78 -19.27 17.17
N LEU A 171 -14.94 -19.75 18.10
CA LEU A 171 -15.29 -20.84 19.02
C LEU A 171 -16.50 -20.50 19.90
N LYS A 172 -16.58 -19.25 20.41
CA LYS A 172 -17.74 -18.74 21.17
C LYS A 172 -19.01 -18.52 20.33
N GLN A 173 -18.94 -18.61 19.01
CA GLN A 173 -20.11 -18.56 18.13
C GLN A 173 -20.54 -19.97 17.71
N GLY A 174 -19.60 -20.85 17.36
CA GLY A 174 -19.87 -22.26 17.03
C GLY A 174 -20.47 -23.07 18.17
N ASN A 175 -20.13 -22.77 19.43
CA ASN A 175 -20.68 -23.47 20.59
C ASN A 175 -22.02 -22.93 21.11
N ARG A 176 -22.71 -22.04 20.35
CA ARG A 176 -24.11 -21.65 20.66
C ARG A 176 -25.09 -22.62 20.05
N SER A 177 -24.99 -23.90 20.40
CA SER A 177 -26.11 -24.80 20.17
C SER A 177 -27.31 -24.28 20.97
N ARG A 178 -28.47 -24.21 20.32
CA ARG A 178 -29.66 -23.55 20.87
C ARG A 178 -30.31 -24.42 21.93
N GLY A 179 -29.80 -24.36 23.16
CA GLY A 179 -30.49 -24.77 24.39
C GLY A 179 -31.70 -23.87 24.69
N LEU A 180 -32.61 -23.72 23.74
CA LEU A 180 -33.83 -22.93 23.89
C LEU A 180 -34.87 -23.81 24.59
N TYR A 181 -34.86 -23.78 25.92
CA TYR A 181 -35.86 -24.43 26.77
C TYR A 181 -37.24 -23.75 26.62
N HIS A 182 -37.92 -23.98 25.50
CA HIS A 182 -39.31 -23.55 25.33
C HIS A 182 -40.25 -24.52 26.05
N ARG A 183 -40.55 -24.14 27.28
CA ARG A 183 -41.61 -24.64 28.16
C ARG A 183 -42.92 -24.94 27.41
N VAL A 184 -43.32 -26.20 27.36
CA VAL A 184 -44.73 -26.59 27.18
C VAL A 184 -45.20 -27.27 28.46
N LEU A 185 -45.98 -26.55 29.24
CA LEU A 185 -46.87 -27.15 30.22
C LEU A 185 -48.02 -27.81 29.44
N HIS A 186 -48.44 -29.01 29.83
CA HIS A 186 -49.80 -29.28 30.33
C HIS A 186 -49.93 -30.75 30.79
N PRO A 187 -50.94 -31.11 31.62
CA PRO A 187 -50.86 -32.26 32.54
C PRO A 187 -51.76 -33.46 32.15
N ARG A 188 -51.79 -34.46 33.07
CA ARG A 188 -52.47 -35.78 33.04
C ARG A 188 -51.68 -36.84 32.27
N GLY A 189 -51.45 -38.04 32.81
CA GLY A 189 -51.76 -38.58 34.14
C GLY A 189 -51.73 -40.11 34.11
N GLY A 190 -51.17 -40.76 35.13
CA GLY A 190 -51.10 -42.23 35.20
C GLY A 190 -49.90 -42.77 35.99
N VAL A 191 -50.17 -43.16 37.23
CA VAL A 191 -49.39 -44.09 38.09
C VAL A 191 -50.40 -45.12 38.64
N PRO A 192 -50.00 -46.27 39.23
CA PRO A 192 -48.64 -46.79 39.55
C PRO A 192 -48.32 -48.04 38.66
N VAL A 193 -47.59 -49.12 39.00
CA VAL A 193 -47.03 -49.68 40.26
C VAL A 193 -45.89 -50.71 40.00
N GLU A 194 -45.22 -51.12 41.08
CA GLU A 194 -44.25 -52.24 41.27
C GLU A 194 -42.83 -52.05 40.69
N ARG A 195 -41.71 -52.09 41.43
CA ARG A 195 -41.19 -52.77 42.65
C ARG A 195 -40.16 -53.84 42.26
N GLY A 196 -38.97 -53.73 42.86
CA GLY A 196 -37.85 -54.65 42.72
C GLY A 196 -36.62 -53.94 42.14
N GLY A 197 -35.41 -54.01 42.71
CA GLY A 197 -34.94 -54.81 43.86
C GLY A 197 -33.59 -55.46 43.53
N ALA A 198 -32.67 -55.48 44.51
CA ALA A 198 -31.25 -55.88 44.39
C ALA A 198 -30.37 -54.88 43.59
N VAL A 199 -29.23 -54.36 44.07
CA VAL A 199 -28.10 -54.92 44.85
C VAL A 199 -27.27 -55.93 44.05
N GLY A 200 -26.05 -55.52 43.66
CA GLY A 200 -24.94 -56.48 43.52
C GLY A 200 -23.90 -56.23 42.42
N ARG A 201 -22.67 -55.94 42.88
CA ARG A 201 -21.38 -56.45 42.37
C ARG A 201 -20.84 -56.04 40.99
N LEU A 202 -19.75 -55.25 41.07
CA LEU A 202 -18.46 -55.48 40.39
C LEU A 202 -18.00 -56.95 40.56
N PRO A 203 -17.30 -57.57 39.59
CA PRO A 203 -15.85 -57.32 39.37
C PRO A 203 -15.49 -57.12 37.87
N ALA A 204 -14.42 -56.44 37.46
CA ALA A 204 -13.02 -56.46 37.89
C ALA A 204 -12.27 -57.78 37.61
N TRP A 205 -11.81 -57.97 36.37
CA TRP A 205 -10.61 -58.76 36.09
C TRP A 205 -9.80 -58.13 34.97
N ALA A 206 -8.47 -58.23 35.10
CA ALA A 206 -7.49 -57.93 34.07
C ALA A 206 -6.89 -59.26 33.58
N GLY A 207 -6.36 -59.28 32.37
CA GLY A 207 -5.80 -60.46 31.70
C GLY A 207 -5.68 -60.22 30.21
#